data_AF-A0A7X4DNZ9-F1
#
_entry.id   AF-A0A7X4DNZ9-F1
#
_cell.length_a   1.000
_cell.length_b   1.000
_cell.length_c   1.000
_cell.angle_alpha   90.00
_cell.angle_beta   90.00
_cell.angle_gamma   90.00
#
_symmetry.space_group_name_H-M   'P 1'
#
loop_
_entity.id
_entity.type
_entity.pdbx_description
1 polymer ?
#
loop_
_entity_poly.entity_id
_entity_poly.type
_entity_poly.pdbx_seq_one_letter_code
_entity_poly.pdbx_strand_id
1 'polypeptide(L)'
;MAQAVRRLESRLGGWAIERRRTIIAAAFVLSAVAASGTAFLEFSADDRIYFFRDNPQLVAAEAMENTYGETSNVFFAVAPEDGNATSARALEAALWLTDGAWQIPFAARVDSLTNFQHSMADEDDIVVRDLVDGSALGDAAERARVRATALAEPLLAGRLIARDGGVSGVNVTVALPGGDKMREGALVAEFSYGLAERVRARFPGIDVRVTGLVIFNQAIMQVSL
;
A
#
# COMPACT_ATOMS: atom_id res chain seq x y z
N MET A 1 55.74 -28.74 0.13
CA MET A 1 54.32 -28.37 0.41
C MET A 1 53.35 -29.53 0.16
N ALA A 2 53.29 -30.14 -1.03
CA ALA A 2 52.34 -31.22 -1.35
C ALA A 2 52.34 -32.45 -0.40
N GLN A 3 53.51 -32.88 0.08
CA GLN A 3 53.60 -34.01 1.03
C GLN A 3 53.09 -33.66 2.45
N ALA A 4 53.21 -32.40 2.87
CA ALA A 4 52.70 -31.95 4.16
C ALA A 4 51.16 -31.89 4.16
N VAL A 5 50.57 -31.44 3.05
CA VAL A 5 49.10 -31.44 2.84
C VAL A 5 48.54 -32.86 2.86
N ARG A 6 49.14 -33.81 2.12
CA ARG A 6 48.70 -35.22 2.13
C ARG A 6 48.80 -35.89 3.51
N ARG A 7 49.80 -35.53 4.32
CA ARG A 7 49.94 -36.04 5.70
C ARG A 7 48.90 -35.43 6.64
N LEU A 8 48.48 -34.19 6.40
CA LEU A 8 47.42 -33.53 7.16
C LEU A 8 46.06 -34.14 6.82
N GLU A 9 45.76 -34.33 5.53
CA GLU A 9 44.53 -34.95 5.04
C GLU A 9 44.33 -36.37 5.58
N SER A 10 45.37 -37.21 5.52
CA SER A 10 45.26 -38.60 6.02
C SER A 10 45.09 -38.65 7.54
N ARG A 11 45.72 -37.74 8.28
CA ARG A 11 45.56 -37.62 9.74
C ARG A 11 44.18 -37.12 10.14
N LEU A 12 43.66 -36.10 9.47
CA LEU A 12 42.31 -35.57 9.71
C LEU A 12 41.23 -36.58 9.33
N GLY A 13 41.39 -37.25 8.18
CA GLY A 13 40.48 -38.30 7.73
C GLY A 13 40.43 -39.50 8.69
N GLY A 14 41.60 -39.99 9.13
CA GLY A 14 41.69 -41.07 10.13
C GLY A 14 41.02 -40.69 11.45
N TRP A 15 41.35 -39.50 11.98
CA TRP A 15 40.74 -38.97 13.20
C TRP A 15 39.21 -38.80 13.08
N ALA A 16 38.73 -38.35 11.91
CA ALA A 16 37.30 -38.18 11.65
C ALA A 16 36.55 -39.53 11.62
N ILE A 17 37.15 -40.59 11.08
CA ILE A 17 36.56 -41.93 11.03
C ILE A 17 36.53 -42.59 12.41
N GLU A 18 37.61 -42.45 13.19
CA GLU A 18 37.70 -42.96 14.57
C GLU A 18 36.65 -42.32 15.48
N ARG A 19 36.44 -41.01 15.34
CA ARG A 19 35.51 -40.21 16.16
C ARG A 19 34.17 -39.93 15.49
N ARG A 20 33.80 -40.69 14.46
CA ARG A 20 32.61 -40.44 13.61
C ARG A 20 31.32 -40.17 14.38
N ARG A 21 31.02 -40.92 15.43
CA ARG A 21 29.79 -40.75 16.23
C ARG A 21 29.78 -39.41 16.96
N THR A 22 30.90 -39.00 17.55
CA THR A 22 31.02 -37.70 18.24
C THR A 22 30.98 -36.54 17.27
N ILE A 23 31.57 -36.68 16.08
CA ILE A 23 31.55 -35.64 15.05
C ILE A 23 30.15 -35.48 14.47
N ILE A 24 29.45 -36.58 14.18
CA ILE A 24 28.06 -36.54 13.70
C ILE A 24 27.15 -35.92 14.77
N ALA A 25 27.28 -36.33 16.03
CA ALA A 25 26.50 -35.75 17.13
C ALA A 25 26.79 -34.25 17.31
N ALA A 26 28.07 -33.85 17.29
CA ALA A 26 28.46 -32.44 17.39
C ALA A 26 27.96 -31.62 16.20
N ALA A 27 28.05 -32.14 14.97
CA ALA A 27 27.50 -31.49 13.79
C ALA A 27 25.98 -31.33 13.90
N PHE A 28 25.27 -32.35 14.38
CA PHE A 28 23.82 -32.28 14.57
C PHE A 28 23.44 -31.24 15.64
N VAL A 29 24.17 -31.19 16.76
CA VAL A 29 23.98 -30.19 17.81
C VAL A 29 24.27 -28.79 17.27
N LEU A 30 25.38 -28.60 16.53
CA LEU A 30 25.72 -27.30 15.94
C LEU A 30 24.68 -26.84 14.91
N SER A 31 24.18 -27.74 14.08
CA SER A 31 23.09 -27.45 13.15
C SER A 31 21.80 -27.11 13.88
N ALA A 32 21.45 -27.79 14.96
CA ALA A 32 20.28 -27.48 15.78
C ALA A 32 20.41 -26.11 16.47
N VAL A 33 21.60 -25.76 16.96
CA VAL A 33 21.89 -24.43 17.51
C VAL A 33 21.80 -23.36 16.44
N ALA A 34 22.41 -23.56 15.27
CA ALA A 34 22.29 -22.64 14.14
C ALA A 34 20.83 -22.47 13.68
N ALA A 35 20.07 -23.57 13.62
CA ALA A 35 18.64 -23.55 13.30
C ALA A 35 17.82 -22.83 14.37
N SER A 36 18.20 -22.92 15.66
CA SER A 36 17.50 -22.16 16.70
C SER A 36 17.60 -20.64 16.50
N GLY A 37 18.65 -20.17 15.82
CA GLY A 37 18.83 -18.77 15.42
C GLY A 37 17.80 -18.28 14.40
N THR A 38 17.17 -19.16 13.61
CA THR A 38 16.19 -18.75 12.61
C THR A 38 14.89 -18.23 13.23
N ALA A 39 14.60 -18.60 14.49
CA ALA A 39 13.44 -18.09 15.22
C ALA A 39 13.55 -16.59 15.56
N PHE A 40 14.75 -16.00 15.47
CA PHE A 40 15.01 -14.58 15.70
C PHE A 40 15.20 -13.78 14.40
N LEU A 41 14.99 -14.42 13.24
CA LEU A 41 15.00 -13.70 11.96
C LEU A 41 13.73 -12.87 11.86
N GLU A 42 13.90 -11.56 11.85
CA GLU A 42 12.83 -10.60 11.58
C GLU A 42 12.89 -10.17 10.13
N PHE A 43 11.74 -10.18 9.46
CA PHE A 43 11.58 -9.53 8.17
C PHE A 43 11.30 -8.05 8.42
N SER A 44 12.10 -7.18 7.81
CA SER A 44 11.88 -5.74 7.87
C SER A 44 11.31 -5.26 6.55
N ALA A 45 10.18 -4.57 6.61
CA ALA A 45 9.62 -3.82 5.48
C ALA A 45 10.15 -2.37 5.43
N ASP A 46 11.27 -2.10 6.11
CA ASP A 46 11.90 -0.78 6.14
C ASP A 46 12.83 -0.61 4.93
N ASP A 47 12.45 0.25 3.99
CA ASP A 47 13.23 0.54 2.78
C ASP A 47 14.58 1.22 3.09
N ARG A 48 14.77 1.74 4.31
CA ARG A 48 16.01 2.38 4.74
C ARG A 48 17.20 1.42 4.76
N ILE A 49 16.96 0.11 4.81
CA ILE A 49 18.03 -0.91 4.77
C ILE A 49 18.82 -0.89 3.45
N TYR A 50 18.26 -0.32 2.37
CA TYR A 50 18.93 -0.20 1.07
C TYR A 50 19.94 0.94 1.01
N PHE A 51 20.02 1.79 2.04
CA PHE A 51 20.88 2.96 2.09
C PHE A 51 21.96 2.82 3.18
N PHE A 52 23.13 3.41 2.92
CA PHE A 52 24.13 3.61 3.96
C PHE A 52 23.62 4.62 4.99
N ARG A 53 23.96 4.42 6.27
CA ARG A 53 23.47 5.26 7.38
C ARG A 53 23.86 6.73 7.27
N ASP A 54 24.97 7.03 6.59
CA ASP A 54 25.51 8.36 6.37
C ASP A 54 25.09 8.96 5.01
N ASN A 55 24.15 8.32 4.31
CA ASN A 55 23.61 8.84 3.06
C ASN A 55 22.89 10.19 3.32
N PRO A 56 23.33 11.30 2.69
CA PRO A 56 22.77 12.62 2.96
C PRO A 56 21.32 12.77 2.50
N GLN A 57 20.89 12.01 1.47
CA GLN A 57 19.50 12.02 1.02
C GLN A 57 18.59 11.31 2.02
N LEU A 58 19.04 10.20 2.63
CA LEU A 58 18.29 9.52 3.68
C LEU A 58 18.10 10.43 4.90
N VAL A 59 19.16 11.09 5.37
CA VAL A 59 19.08 12.02 6.51
C VAL A 59 18.14 13.18 6.23
N ALA A 60 18.16 13.73 5.02
CA ALA A 60 17.25 14.80 4.62
C ALA A 60 15.78 14.33 4.57
N ALA A 61 15.53 13.12 4.05
CA ALA A 61 14.19 12.52 4.02
C ALA A 61 13.67 12.26 5.44
N GLU A 62 14.48 11.67 6.32
CA GLU A 62 14.13 11.44 7.72
C GLU A 62 13.84 12.75 8.46
N ALA A 63 14.59 13.82 8.19
CA ALA A 63 14.31 15.14 8.75
C ALA A 63 12.94 15.68 8.31
N MET A 64 12.55 15.47 7.05
CA MET A 64 11.22 15.83 6.54
C MET A 64 10.13 14.97 7.20
N GLU A 65 10.30 13.65 7.25
CA GLU A 65 9.35 12.72 7.86
C GLU A 65 9.17 12.97 9.36
N ASN A 66 10.24 13.28 10.10
CA ASN A 66 10.17 13.60 11.52
C ASN A 66 9.48 14.95 11.78
N THR A 67 9.52 15.89 10.83
CA THR A 67 8.91 17.22 10.97
C THR A 67 7.44 17.23 10.54
N TYR A 68 7.12 16.53 9.45
CA TYR A 68 5.81 16.58 8.79
C TYR A 68 5.02 15.27 8.83
N GLY A 69 5.61 14.19 9.35
CA GLY A 69 5.05 12.84 9.38
C GLY A 69 5.44 12.01 8.15
N GLU A 70 5.62 10.71 8.35
CA GLU A 70 5.68 9.72 7.27
C GLU A 70 4.25 9.49 6.76
N THR A 71 3.99 9.79 5.49
CA THR A 71 2.67 9.56 4.88
C THR A 71 2.78 8.48 3.81
N SER A 72 2.07 7.39 4.01
CA SER A 72 1.83 6.37 2.98
C SER A 72 0.41 6.46 2.47
N ASN A 73 0.09 5.74 1.39
CA ASN A 73 -1.27 5.72 0.87
C ASN A 73 -1.73 4.34 0.40
N VAL A 74 -3.06 4.22 0.34
CA VAL A 74 -3.78 3.26 -0.47
C VAL A 74 -4.58 4.03 -1.50
N PHE A 75 -4.58 3.58 -2.74
CA PHE A 75 -5.33 4.19 -3.83
C PHE A 75 -6.25 3.16 -4.46
N PHE A 76 -7.53 3.50 -4.56
CA PHE A 76 -8.53 2.70 -5.26
C PHE A 76 -8.84 3.34 -6.61
N ALA A 77 -8.55 2.63 -7.70
CA ALA A 77 -9.01 2.99 -9.03
C ALA A 77 -10.39 2.36 -9.28
N VAL A 78 -11.41 3.19 -9.40
CA VAL A 78 -12.80 2.80 -9.66
C VAL A 78 -13.05 2.90 -11.16
N ALA A 79 -13.17 1.76 -11.81
CA ALA A 79 -13.25 1.61 -13.25
C ALA A 79 -14.61 1.00 -13.65
N PRO A 80 -15.59 1.84 -14.06
CA PRO A 80 -16.84 1.34 -14.61
C PRO A 80 -16.63 0.72 -15.99
N GLU A 81 -17.37 -0.35 -16.31
CA GLU A 81 -17.31 -1.03 -17.61
C GLU A 81 -17.76 -0.14 -18.78
N ASP A 82 -18.62 0.84 -18.52
CA ASP A 82 -19.10 1.80 -19.53
C ASP A 82 -18.10 2.93 -19.83
N GLY A 83 -16.97 2.97 -19.12
CA GLY A 83 -15.95 4.01 -19.29
C GLY A 83 -16.42 5.42 -18.91
N ASN A 84 -17.41 5.54 -18.03
CA ASN A 84 -17.88 6.82 -17.51
C ASN A 84 -17.82 6.87 -15.98
N ALA A 85 -16.71 7.40 -15.45
CA ALA A 85 -16.48 7.53 -14.01
C ALA A 85 -17.45 8.50 -13.30
N THR A 86 -18.24 9.25 -14.07
CA THR A 86 -19.27 10.18 -13.58
C THR A 86 -20.69 9.68 -13.85
N SER A 87 -20.86 8.41 -14.25
CA SER A 87 -22.18 7.77 -14.32
C SER A 87 -22.79 7.69 -12.91
N ALA A 88 -24.13 7.64 -12.82
CA ALA A 88 -24.82 7.60 -11.54
C ALA A 88 -24.30 6.44 -10.65
N ARG A 89 -24.10 5.28 -11.27
CA ARG A 89 -23.60 4.07 -10.61
C ARG A 89 -22.13 4.20 -10.19
N ALA A 90 -21.28 4.81 -11.01
CA ALA A 90 -19.88 5.04 -10.67
C ALA A 90 -19.74 6.02 -9.50
N LEU A 91 -20.52 7.10 -9.50
CA LEU A 91 -20.54 8.08 -8.41
C LEU A 91 -21.11 7.49 -7.11
N GLU A 92 -22.16 6.66 -7.19
CA GLU A 92 -22.70 5.93 -6.04
C GLU A 92 -21.65 4.96 -5.44
N ALA A 93 -20.94 4.23 -6.30
CA ALA A 93 -19.85 3.35 -5.86
C ALA A 93 -18.70 4.13 -5.23
N ALA A 94 -18.32 5.28 -5.80
CA ALA A 94 -17.28 6.15 -5.26
C ALA A 94 -17.68 6.77 -3.92
N LEU A 95 -18.93 7.20 -3.74
CA LEU A 95 -19.47 7.69 -2.47
C LEU A 95 -19.38 6.61 -1.39
N TRP A 96 -19.92 5.43 -1.68
CA TRP A 96 -19.91 4.30 -0.75
C TRP A 96 -18.49 3.87 -0.38
N LEU A 97 -17.58 3.85 -1.36
CA LEU A 97 -16.18 3.53 -1.15
C LEU A 97 -15.48 4.61 -0.31
N THR A 98 -15.75 5.88 -0.56
CA THR A 98 -15.19 7.01 0.20
C THR A 98 -15.59 6.92 1.67
N ASP A 99 -16.86 6.64 1.97
CA ASP A 99 -17.34 6.47 3.34
C ASP A 99 -16.71 5.24 4.02
N GLY A 100 -16.64 4.12 3.32
CA GLY A 100 -16.04 2.89 3.83
C GLY A 100 -14.52 2.98 4.03
N ALA A 101 -13.84 3.80 3.24
CA ALA A 101 -12.39 3.98 3.28
C ALA A 101 -11.91 4.67 4.56
N TRP A 102 -12.75 5.49 5.21
CA TRP A 102 -12.44 6.06 6.53
C TRP A 102 -12.27 5.02 7.64
N GLN A 103 -12.78 3.80 7.43
CA GLN A 103 -12.65 2.69 8.37
C GLN A 103 -11.36 1.87 8.16
N ILE A 104 -10.56 2.20 7.14
CA ILE A 104 -9.24 1.58 6.95
C ILE A 104 -8.38 1.90 8.19
N PRO A 105 -7.69 0.91 8.78
CA PRO A 105 -6.79 1.15 9.90
C PRO A 105 -5.81 2.27 9.59
N PHE A 106 -5.61 3.18 10.55
CA PHE A 106 -4.68 4.30 10.41
C PHE A 106 -5.01 5.31 9.29
N ALA A 107 -6.23 5.30 8.75
CA ALA A 107 -6.69 6.32 7.81
C ALA A 107 -6.66 7.71 8.46
N ALA A 108 -5.89 8.62 7.86
CA ALA A 108 -5.78 10.00 8.29
C ALA A 108 -6.60 10.95 7.40
N ARG A 109 -6.75 10.59 6.12
CA ARG A 109 -7.49 11.39 5.14
C ARG A 109 -7.98 10.50 4.00
N VAL A 110 -9.18 10.78 3.51
CA VAL A 110 -9.73 10.17 2.30
C VAL A 110 -10.10 11.29 1.32
N ASP A 111 -9.57 11.23 0.11
CA ASP A 111 -9.86 12.17 -0.97
C ASP A 111 -10.44 11.43 -2.18
N SER A 112 -11.53 11.95 -2.73
CA SER A 112 -12.14 11.43 -3.95
C SER A 112 -12.82 12.56 -4.72
N LEU A 113 -13.37 12.23 -5.88
CA LEU A 113 -14.26 13.16 -6.60
C LEU A 113 -15.47 13.57 -5.77
N THR A 114 -15.93 12.71 -4.86
CA THR A 114 -17.23 12.90 -4.22
C THR A 114 -17.16 13.90 -3.08
N ASN A 115 -16.07 13.92 -2.33
CA ASN A 115 -15.86 14.82 -1.19
C ASN A 115 -14.96 16.03 -1.49
N PHE A 116 -14.63 16.26 -2.77
CA PHE A 116 -13.86 17.43 -3.18
C PHE A 116 -14.68 18.70 -2.93
N GLN A 117 -14.15 19.63 -2.14
CA GLN A 117 -14.82 20.90 -1.86
C GLN A 117 -14.84 21.79 -3.10
N HIS A 118 -16.02 22.07 -3.61
CA HIS A 118 -16.24 22.96 -4.73
C HIS A 118 -16.94 24.24 -4.26
N SER A 119 -16.30 25.38 -4.49
CA SER A 119 -16.83 26.70 -4.16
C SER A 119 -17.43 27.34 -5.42
N MET A 120 -18.68 27.76 -5.34
CA MET A 120 -19.37 28.46 -6.42
C MET A 120 -20.05 29.71 -5.88
N ALA A 121 -20.06 30.78 -6.68
CA ALA A 121 -20.87 31.95 -6.39
C ALA A 121 -22.31 31.68 -6.84
N ASP A 122 -23.27 31.99 -5.97
CA ASP A 122 -24.71 31.97 -6.27
C ASP A 122 -25.27 33.34 -5.90
N GLU A 123 -25.55 34.15 -6.93
CA GLU A 123 -25.87 35.58 -6.80
C GLU A 123 -24.82 36.34 -5.97
N ASP A 124 -25.16 36.72 -4.74
CA ASP A 124 -24.29 37.44 -3.80
C ASP A 124 -23.64 36.53 -2.74
N ASP A 125 -23.98 35.23 -2.74
CA ASP A 125 -23.48 34.24 -1.79
C ASP A 125 -22.38 33.36 -2.38
N ILE A 126 -21.53 32.81 -1.50
CA ILE A 126 -20.55 31.76 -1.86
C ILE A 126 -21.01 30.47 -1.20
N VAL A 127 -21.31 29.47 -2.03
CA VAL A 127 -21.67 28.12 -1.59
C VAL A 127 -20.45 27.22 -1.71
N VAL A 128 -20.01 26.67 -0.57
CA VAL A 128 -18.95 25.66 -0.50
C VAL A 128 -19.59 24.33 -0.13
N ARG A 129 -19.48 23.35 -1.01
CA ARG A 129 -20.03 22.00 -0.80
C ARG A 129 -19.22 20.95 -1.54
N ASP A 130 -19.47 19.70 -1.20
CA ASP A 130 -18.97 18.55 -1.92
C ASP A 130 -19.35 18.63 -3.41
N LEU A 131 -18.41 18.28 -4.28
CA LEU A 131 -18.60 18.33 -5.73
C LEU A 131 -19.77 17.45 -6.18
N VAL A 132 -19.96 16.31 -5.50
CA VAL A 132 -21.02 15.35 -5.80
C VAL A 132 -22.05 15.37 -4.67
N ASP A 133 -23.29 15.73 -5.02
CA ASP A 133 -24.43 15.55 -4.12
C ASP A 133 -25.04 14.15 -4.33
N GLY A 134 -24.96 13.31 -3.28
CA GLY A 134 -25.49 11.95 -3.30
C GLY A 134 -27.01 11.87 -3.54
N SER A 135 -27.77 12.93 -3.22
CA SER A 135 -29.21 12.99 -3.47
C SER A 135 -29.56 13.33 -4.92
N ALA A 136 -28.63 13.96 -5.64
CA ALA A 136 -28.82 14.43 -7.02
C ALA A 136 -28.21 13.49 -8.08
N LEU A 137 -27.71 12.31 -7.70
CA LEU A 137 -27.08 11.35 -8.63
C LEU A 137 -28.00 10.92 -9.78
N GLY A 138 -29.32 10.98 -9.60
CA GLY A 138 -30.30 10.67 -10.64
C GLY A 138 -30.36 11.69 -11.77
N ASP A 139 -29.97 12.95 -11.52
CA ASP A 139 -30.00 14.03 -12.50
C ASP A 139 -28.81 13.97 -13.47
N ALA A 140 -29.12 13.94 -14.78
CA ALA A 140 -28.10 13.93 -15.82
C ALA A 140 -27.36 15.27 -15.93
N ALA A 141 -28.02 16.40 -15.68
CA ALA A 141 -27.40 17.72 -15.71
C ALA A 141 -26.37 17.88 -14.59
N GLU A 142 -26.74 17.43 -13.39
CA GLU A 142 -25.83 17.34 -12.24
C GLU A 142 -24.56 16.54 -12.57
N ARG A 143 -24.71 15.31 -13.09
CA ARG A 143 -23.57 14.46 -13.45
C ARG A 143 -22.70 15.06 -14.54
N ALA A 144 -23.32 15.73 -15.52
CA ALA A 144 -22.58 16.45 -16.56
C ALA A 144 -21.77 17.63 -15.98
N ARG A 145 -22.33 18.36 -15.01
CA ARG A 145 -21.60 19.41 -14.28
C ARG A 145 -20.43 18.84 -13.50
N VAL A 146 -20.63 17.77 -12.72
CA VAL A 146 -19.56 17.07 -11.99
C VAL A 146 -18.42 16.71 -12.94
N ARG A 147 -18.72 16.13 -14.10
CA ARG A 147 -17.71 15.78 -15.09
C ARG A 147 -16.95 16.99 -15.61
N ALA A 148 -17.67 18.05 -16.00
CA ALA A 148 -17.05 19.25 -16.53
C ALA A 148 -16.11 19.90 -15.50
N THR A 149 -16.56 20.05 -14.25
CA THR A 149 -15.76 20.59 -13.15
C THR A 149 -14.56 19.69 -12.85
N ALA A 150 -14.75 18.38 -12.71
CA ALA A 150 -13.69 17.44 -12.38
C ALA A 150 -12.57 17.38 -13.43
N LEU A 151 -12.92 17.52 -14.73
CA LEU A 151 -11.95 17.52 -15.82
C LEU A 151 -11.26 18.88 -16.00
N ALA A 152 -11.90 19.97 -15.57
CA ALA A 152 -11.31 21.31 -15.62
C ALA A 152 -10.41 21.62 -14.41
N GLU A 153 -10.65 20.98 -13.27
CA GLU A 153 -9.94 21.22 -12.02
C GLU A 153 -8.57 20.51 -11.98
N PRO A 154 -7.43 21.25 -11.96
CA PRO A 154 -6.09 20.66 -11.94
C PRO A 154 -5.79 19.76 -10.73
N LEU A 155 -6.48 19.98 -9.60
CA LEU A 155 -6.34 19.13 -8.42
C LEU A 155 -7.05 17.77 -8.56
N LEU A 156 -7.97 17.64 -9.52
CA LEU A 156 -8.72 16.42 -9.80
C LEU A 156 -8.22 15.72 -11.07
N ALA A 157 -8.12 16.44 -12.18
CA ALA A 157 -7.80 15.89 -13.50
C ALA A 157 -6.38 15.30 -13.56
N GLY A 158 -6.29 14.00 -13.79
CA GLY A 158 -5.04 13.22 -13.77
C GLY A 158 -4.57 12.84 -12.36
N ARG A 159 -5.35 13.13 -11.32
CA ARG A 159 -5.07 12.75 -9.91
C ARG A 159 -6.16 11.84 -9.33
N LEU A 160 -7.41 12.29 -9.39
CA LEU A 160 -8.60 11.58 -8.88
C LEU A 160 -9.63 11.27 -9.97
N ILE A 161 -9.41 11.74 -11.20
CA ILE A 161 -10.12 11.28 -12.40
C ILE A 161 -9.14 11.21 -13.57
N ALA A 162 -9.25 10.17 -14.38
CA ALA A 162 -8.50 10.08 -15.63
C ALA A 162 -8.90 11.22 -16.57
N ARG A 163 -7.97 11.71 -17.40
CA ARG A 163 -8.21 12.88 -18.27
C ARG A 163 -9.28 12.63 -19.34
N ASP A 164 -9.57 11.38 -19.66
CA ASP A 164 -10.66 10.95 -20.53
C ASP A 164 -12.02 10.82 -19.79
N GLY A 165 -12.00 10.87 -18.45
CA GLY A 165 -13.15 10.68 -17.58
C GLY A 165 -13.56 9.21 -17.39
N GLY A 166 -12.71 8.26 -17.80
CA GLY A 166 -13.03 6.83 -17.81
C GLY A 166 -12.91 6.12 -16.47
N VAL A 167 -12.05 6.62 -15.59
CA VAL A 167 -11.74 6.01 -14.29
C VAL A 167 -11.64 7.12 -13.24
N SER A 168 -12.16 6.88 -12.03
CA SER A 168 -11.99 7.75 -10.86
C SER A 168 -11.14 7.11 -9.78
N GLY A 169 -10.63 7.93 -8.87
CA GLY A 169 -9.77 7.55 -7.78
C GLY A 169 -10.38 7.85 -6.42
N VAL A 170 -10.14 6.97 -5.45
CA VAL A 170 -10.26 7.26 -4.01
C VAL A 170 -8.88 7.07 -3.40
N ASN A 171 -8.26 8.15 -2.95
CA ASN A 171 -6.96 8.14 -2.31
C ASN A 171 -7.12 8.18 -0.79
N VAL A 172 -6.50 7.24 -0.09
CA VAL A 172 -6.52 7.13 1.36
C VAL A 172 -5.11 7.34 1.86
N THR A 173 -4.89 8.46 2.56
CA THR A 173 -3.64 8.71 3.27
C THR A 173 -3.69 7.96 4.59
N VAL A 174 -2.65 7.16 4.85
CA VAL A 174 -2.50 6.38 6.08
C VAL A 174 -1.25 6.82 6.83
N ALA A 175 -1.40 7.01 8.14
CA ALA A 175 -0.34 7.41 9.05
C ALA A 175 0.01 6.22 9.96
N LEU A 176 0.96 5.40 9.52
CA LEU A 176 1.35 4.20 10.26
C LEU A 176 2.12 4.59 11.53
N PRO A 177 1.82 3.98 12.69
CA PRO A 177 2.52 4.29 13.94
C PRO A 177 3.98 3.80 13.97
N GLY A 178 4.36 2.87 13.09
CA GLY A 178 5.75 2.51 12.83
C GLY A 178 6.37 1.53 13.82
N GLY A 179 5.56 0.89 14.68
CA GLY A 179 6.04 -0.08 15.66
C GLY A 179 6.28 -1.45 15.02
N ASP A 180 5.28 -1.98 14.32
CA ASP A 180 5.37 -3.21 13.54
C ASP A 180 4.87 -2.92 12.12
N LYS A 181 5.76 -2.32 11.31
CA LYS A 181 5.43 -1.88 9.95
C LYS A 181 4.86 -3.01 9.09
N MET A 182 5.29 -4.26 9.31
CA MET A 182 4.76 -5.42 8.60
C MET A 182 3.29 -5.68 8.97
N ARG A 183 3.01 -5.82 10.27
CA ARG A 183 1.64 -6.11 10.73
C ARG A 183 0.70 -4.94 10.44
N GLU A 184 1.17 -3.72 10.63
CA GLU A 184 0.42 -2.50 10.35
C GLU A 184 0.05 -2.41 8.86
N GLY A 185 1.03 -2.60 7.97
CA GLY A 185 0.80 -2.63 6.52
C GLY A 185 -0.14 -3.75 6.09
N ALA A 186 -0.02 -4.95 6.68
CA ALA A 186 -0.89 -6.08 6.41
C ALA A 186 -2.36 -5.80 6.77
N LEU A 187 -2.62 -5.17 7.93
CA LEU A 187 -3.97 -4.79 8.35
C LEU A 187 -4.63 -3.81 7.37
N VAL A 188 -3.88 -2.80 6.94
CA VAL A 188 -4.34 -1.83 5.95
C VAL A 188 -4.63 -2.50 4.62
N ALA A 189 -3.73 -3.35 4.12
CA ALA A 189 -3.88 -4.03 2.85
C ALA A 189 -5.07 -5.01 2.86
N GLU A 190 -5.21 -5.84 3.91
CA GLU A 190 -6.31 -6.78 4.05
C GLU A 190 -7.66 -6.07 4.06
N PHE A 191 -7.80 -5.01 4.86
CA PHE A 191 -9.03 -4.23 4.90
C PHE A 191 -9.33 -3.60 3.53
N SER A 192 -8.31 -3.06 2.86
CA SER A 192 -8.44 -2.41 1.56
C SER A 192 -8.88 -3.37 0.47
N TYR A 193 -8.28 -4.56 0.38
CA TYR A 193 -8.72 -5.60 -0.54
C TYR A 193 -10.15 -6.05 -0.23
N GLY A 194 -10.48 -6.27 1.05
CA GLY A 194 -11.84 -6.61 1.47
C GLY A 194 -12.86 -5.52 1.11
N LEU A 195 -12.50 -4.25 1.20
CA LEU A 195 -13.35 -3.13 0.81
C LEU A 195 -13.57 -3.11 -0.72
N ALA A 196 -12.51 -3.32 -1.51
CA ALA A 196 -12.62 -3.43 -2.97
C ALA A 196 -13.55 -4.59 -3.39
N GLU A 197 -13.43 -5.77 -2.77
CA GLU A 197 -14.34 -6.90 -3.04
C GLU A 197 -15.80 -6.54 -2.72
N ARG A 198 -16.05 -5.84 -1.59
CA ARG A 198 -17.41 -5.38 -1.25
C ARG A 198 -17.97 -4.42 -2.29
N VAL A 199 -17.14 -3.53 -2.87
CA VAL A 199 -17.59 -2.65 -3.97
C VAL A 199 -17.96 -3.49 -5.19
N ARG A 200 -17.08 -4.40 -5.65
CA ARG A 200 -17.35 -5.24 -6.83
C ARG A 200 -18.61 -6.08 -6.67
N ALA A 201 -18.85 -6.61 -5.47
CA ALA A 201 -20.06 -7.38 -5.15
C ALA A 201 -21.33 -6.51 -5.11
N ARG A 202 -21.24 -5.31 -4.54
CA ARG A 202 -22.37 -4.39 -4.37
C ARG A 202 -22.76 -3.68 -5.66
N PHE A 203 -21.77 -3.34 -6.49
CA PHE A 203 -21.94 -2.58 -7.72
C PHE A 203 -21.45 -3.37 -8.94
N PRO A 204 -22.21 -4.39 -9.40
CA PRO A 204 -21.92 -5.09 -10.66
C PRO A 204 -21.65 -4.12 -11.82
N GLY A 205 -20.64 -4.38 -12.62
CA GLY A 205 -20.19 -3.48 -13.70
C GLY A 205 -19.20 -2.39 -13.27
N ILE A 206 -18.79 -2.37 -11.99
CA ILE A 206 -17.71 -1.52 -11.48
C ILE A 206 -16.56 -2.43 -11.04
N ASP A 207 -15.42 -2.34 -11.72
CA ASP A 207 -14.17 -2.93 -11.23
C ASP A 207 -13.48 -1.92 -10.29
N VAL A 208 -12.82 -2.42 -9.26
CA VAL A 208 -12.01 -1.62 -8.35
C VAL A 208 -10.63 -2.23 -8.28
N ARG A 209 -9.58 -1.46 -8.54
CA ARG A 209 -8.19 -1.94 -8.38
C ARG A 209 -7.51 -1.18 -7.26
N VAL A 210 -6.75 -1.90 -6.44
CA VAL A 210 -6.09 -1.35 -5.26
C VAL A 210 -4.60 -1.24 -5.56
N THR A 211 -4.02 -0.08 -5.30
CA THR A 211 -2.59 0.23 -5.43
C THR A 211 -2.17 1.21 -4.32
N GLY A 212 -0.97 1.77 -4.39
CA GLY A 212 -0.41 2.68 -3.39
C GLY A 212 0.77 2.07 -2.65
N LEU A 213 1.46 2.90 -1.86
CA LEU A 213 2.73 2.52 -1.23
C LEU A 213 2.56 1.35 -0.25
N VAL A 214 1.50 1.35 0.56
CA VAL A 214 1.27 0.26 1.52
C VAL A 214 1.00 -1.07 0.82
N ILE A 215 0.24 -1.02 -0.26
CA ILE A 215 -0.10 -2.18 -1.07
C ILE A 215 1.14 -2.75 -1.76
N PHE A 216 1.99 -1.87 -2.30
CA PHE A 216 3.25 -2.25 -2.93
C PHE A 216 4.20 -2.91 -1.92
N ASN A 217 4.42 -2.28 -0.76
CA ASN A 217 5.29 -2.83 0.27
C ASN A 217 4.79 -4.20 0.74
N GLN A 218 3.48 -4.36 0.94
CA GLN A 218 2.90 -5.65 1.31
C GLN A 218 3.05 -6.71 0.21
N ALA A 219 2.91 -6.35 -1.05
CA ALA A 219 3.09 -7.28 -2.16
C ALA A 219 4.54 -7.78 -2.26
N ILE A 220 5.54 -6.90 -2.05
CA ILE A 220 6.96 -7.30 -1.96
C ILE A 220 7.15 -8.31 -0.83
N MET A 221 6.56 -8.04 0.35
CA MET A 221 6.69 -8.94 1.50
C MET A 221 6.09 -10.33 1.20
N GLN A 222 4.91 -10.40 0.60
CA GLN A 222 4.24 -11.66 0.27
C GLN A 222 5.01 -12.51 -0.76
N VAL A 223 5.71 -11.89 -1.71
CA VAL A 223 6.53 -12.61 -2.71
C VAL A 223 7.88 -13.05 -2.13
N SER A 224 8.36 -12.37 -1.09
CA SER A 224 9.65 -12.66 -0.45
C SER A 224 9.56 -13.75 0.63
N LEU A 225 8.34 -14.14 1.03
CA LEU A 225 8.02 -15.21 1.98
C LEU A 225 7.77 -16.53 1.24
#